data_AF-A0A379TBI2-F1
#
_entry.id   AF-A0A379TBI2-F1
#
_cell.length_a   1.000
_cell.length_b   1.000
_cell.length_c   1.000
_cell.angle_alpha   90.00
_cell.angle_beta   90.00
_cell.angle_gamma   90.00
#
_symmetry.space_group_name_H-M   'P 1'
#
loop_
_entity.id
_entity.type
_entity.pdbx_description
1 polymer ?
#
loop_
_entity_poly.entity_id
_entity_poly.type
_entity_poly.pdbx_seq_one_letter_code
_entity_poly.pdbx_strand_id
1 'polypeptide(L)'
;MMLLEKSLLVIFALLLVATLVNQILVWRRPDKDWRELTLRIRTWWLIIILFSLALLSPTWLALTFFALLSFMALKEFLTLVPSRHSDRMPLLWMFIAIPINYWLIGIGWYGMFVVFIPVYVFLFLPARMVKKSNLWTISGTACLSFNNRHTEVLLKLGEPETPFLYC
;
A
#
# COMPACT_ATOMS: atom_id res chain seq x y z
N MET A 1 8.20 17.17 -29.17
CA MET A 1 9.40 16.37 -28.85
C MET A 1 10.56 17.24 -28.36
N MET A 2 11.00 18.25 -29.12
CA MET A 2 12.13 19.13 -28.70
C MET A 2 11.95 19.88 -27.37
N LEU A 3 10.73 20.28 -27.00
CA LEU A 3 10.48 20.97 -25.72
C LEU A 3 10.61 20.03 -24.50
N LEU A 4 10.22 18.76 -24.65
CA LEU A 4 10.29 17.75 -23.60
C LEU A 4 11.76 17.45 -23.27
N GLU A 5 12.57 17.20 -24.31
CA GLU A 5 14.00 16.91 -24.16
C GLU A 5 14.75 18.06 -23.47
N LYS A 6 14.46 19.31 -23.86
CA LYS A 6 15.08 20.48 -23.21
C LYS A 6 14.68 20.62 -21.75
N SER A 7 13.41 20.38 -21.41
CA SER A 7 12.96 20.45 -20.01
C SER A 7 13.63 19.40 -19.13
N LEU A 8 13.82 18.18 -19.65
CA LEU A 8 14.49 17.09 -18.94
C LEU A 8 15.97 17.38 -18.74
N LEU A 9 16.66 17.91 -19.76
CA LEU A 9 18.06 18.33 -19.64
C LEU A 9 18.25 19.41 -18.57
N VAL A 10 17.34 20.38 -18.47
CA VAL A 10 17.37 21.41 -17.43
C VAL A 10 17.20 20.80 -16.03
N ILE A 11 16.25 19.87 -15.87
CA ILE A 11 16.03 19.18 -14.59
C ILE A 11 17.27 18.36 -14.21
N PHE A 12 17.85 17.62 -15.15
CA PHE A 12 19.04 16.81 -14.91
C PHE A 12 20.27 17.67 -14.55
N ALA A 13 20.46 18.80 -15.24
CA ALA A 13 21.52 19.75 -14.95
C ALA A 13 21.36 20.39 -13.56
N LEU A 14 20.15 20.83 -13.21
CA LEU A 14 19.84 21.39 -11.89
C LEU A 14 20.17 20.39 -10.76
N LEU A 15 19.84 19.11 -10.97
CA LEU A 15 20.13 18.05 -10.00
C LEU A 15 21.61 17.73 -9.90
N LEU A 16 22.31 17.63 -11.03
CA LEU A 16 23.77 17.47 -11.02
C LEU A 16 24.44 18.56 -10.19
N VAL A 17 24.00 19.81 -10.35
CA VAL A 17 24.47 20.94 -9.54
C VAL A 17 24.15 20.74 -8.07
N ALA A 18 22.91 20.42 -7.70
CA ALA A 18 22.54 20.16 -6.30
C ALA A 18 23.36 19.02 -5.66
N THR A 19 23.68 17.99 -6.44
CA THR A 19 24.48 16.83 -6.01
C THR A 19 25.93 17.21 -5.80
N LEU A 20 26.52 17.93 -6.76
CA LEU A 20 27.89 18.42 -6.67
C LEU A 20 28.06 19.34 -5.47
N VAL A 21 27.10 20.24 -5.23
CA VAL A 21 27.10 21.12 -4.05
C VAL A 21 27.09 20.30 -2.76
N ASN A 22 26.25 19.27 -2.66
CA ASN A 22 26.22 18.41 -1.47
C ASN A 22 27.48 17.57 -1.30
N GLN A 23 28.02 17.01 -2.39
CA GLN A 23 29.26 16.24 -2.39
C GLN A 23 30.45 17.10 -1.94
N ILE A 24 30.55 18.33 -2.44
CA ILE A 24 31.58 19.30 -2.06
C ILE A 24 31.43 19.68 -0.58
N LEU A 25 30.20 19.82 -0.08
CA LEU A 25 29.94 20.16 1.32
C LEU A 25 30.34 19.02 2.27
N VAL A 26 30.04 17.77 1.91
CA VAL A 26 30.46 16.57 2.65
C VAL A 26 31.98 16.42 2.64
N TRP A 27 32.63 16.70 1.51
CA TRP A 27 34.08 16.58 1.37
C TRP A 27 34.84 17.70 2.11
N ARG A 28 34.27 18.89 2.25
CA ARG A 28 34.89 20.03 2.95
C ARG A 28 34.65 20.06 4.46
N ARG A 29 33.64 19.37 5.01
CA ARG A 29 33.28 19.45 6.44
C ARG A 29 32.93 18.06 7.00
N PRO A 30 33.94 17.19 7.25
CA PRO A 30 33.72 15.85 7.80
C PRO A 30 33.27 15.81 9.28
N ASP A 31 33.39 16.92 10.02
CA ASP A 31 33.09 17.01 11.47
C ASP A 31 31.60 17.10 11.85
N LYS A 32 30.68 17.22 10.89
CA LYS A 32 29.23 17.25 11.16
C LYS A 32 28.56 16.00 10.58
N ASP A 33 27.65 15.40 11.34
CA ASP A 33 26.84 14.27 10.86
C ASP A 33 25.83 14.74 9.80
N TRP A 34 26.25 14.79 8.54
CA TRP A 34 25.42 15.11 7.37
C TRP A 34 24.65 13.90 6.81
N ARG A 35 24.55 12.81 7.59
CA ARG A 35 23.97 11.54 7.12
C ARG A 35 22.50 11.72 6.75
N GLU A 36 21.74 12.48 7.52
CA GLU A 36 20.32 12.76 7.22
C GLU A 36 20.14 13.56 5.92
N LEU A 37 20.97 14.58 5.69
CA LEU A 37 20.92 15.39 4.46
C LEU A 37 21.28 14.55 3.24
N THR A 38 22.34 13.74 3.35
CA THR A 38 22.79 12.85 2.29
C THR A 38 21.74 11.79 1.96
N LEU A 39 21.03 11.27 2.97
CA LEU A 39 19.93 10.33 2.77
C LEU A 39 18.78 10.97 1.98
N ARG A 40 18.36 12.19 2.38
CA ARG A 40 17.29 12.93 1.69
C ARG A 40 17.65 13.17 0.22
N ILE A 41 18.88 13.58 -0.06
CA ILE A 41 19.34 13.85 -1.43
C ILE A 41 19.37 12.56 -2.26
N ARG A 42 19.79 11.44 -1.66
CA ARG A 42 19.77 10.13 -2.33
C ARG A 42 18.35 9.68 -2.68
N THR A 43 17.39 9.86 -1.78
CA THR A 43 15.97 9.56 -2.04
C THR A 43 15.40 10.44 -3.14
N TRP A 44 15.68 11.75 -3.11
CA TRP A 44 15.26 12.68 -4.16
C TRP A 44 15.85 12.31 -5.53
N TRP A 45 17.12 11.92 -5.57
CA TRP A 45 17.75 11.40 -6.78
C TRP A 45 17.02 10.20 -7.37
N LEU A 46 16.63 9.26 -6.50
CA LEU A 46 15.92 8.07 -6.90
C LEU A 46 14.56 8.42 -7.51
N ILE A 47 13.79 9.32 -6.86
CA ILE A 47 12.49 9.80 -7.37
C ILE A 47 12.66 10.48 -8.73
N ILE A 48 13.67 11.33 -8.90
CA ILE A 48 13.77 12.14 -10.12
C ILE A 48 14.35 11.33 -11.30
N ILE A 49 15.31 10.43 -11.09
CA ILE A 49 15.72 9.47 -12.13
C ILE A 49 14.50 8.71 -12.61
N LEU A 50 13.75 8.17 -11.67
CA LEU A 50 12.61 7.30 -11.93
C LEU A 50 11.50 8.04 -12.68
N PHE A 51 11.22 9.29 -12.29
CA PHE A 51 10.27 10.16 -12.97
C PHE A 51 10.74 10.56 -14.37
N SER A 52 12.01 10.95 -14.51
CA SER A 52 12.63 11.29 -15.80
C SER A 52 12.60 10.11 -16.76
N LEU A 53 12.92 8.90 -16.28
CA LEU A 53 12.89 7.68 -17.08
C LEU A 53 11.47 7.40 -17.58
N ALA A 54 10.46 7.56 -16.72
CA ALA A 54 9.07 7.35 -17.10
C ALA A 54 8.56 8.39 -18.13
N LEU A 55 9.03 9.63 -18.08
CA LEU A 55 8.68 10.69 -19.03
C LEU A 55 9.35 10.54 -20.41
N LEU A 56 10.57 10.02 -20.44
CA LEU A 56 11.32 9.72 -21.68
C LEU A 56 10.82 8.45 -22.37
N SER A 57 10.27 7.54 -21.57
CA SER A 57 9.87 6.21 -21.99
C SER A 57 8.58 6.25 -22.81
N PRO A 58 8.43 5.40 -23.85
CA PRO A 58 7.16 5.26 -24.55
C PRO A 58 6.07 4.78 -23.58
N THR A 59 4.81 5.16 -23.85
CA THR A 59 3.66 4.94 -22.95
C THR A 59 3.60 3.52 -22.37
N TRP A 60 3.86 2.49 -23.19
CA TRP A 60 3.84 1.10 -22.74
C TRP A 60 4.92 0.76 -21.70
N LEU A 61 6.14 1.26 -21.93
CA LEU A 61 7.27 1.02 -21.05
C LEU A 61 7.12 1.84 -19.77
N ALA A 62 6.64 3.09 -19.86
CA ALA A 62 6.29 3.93 -18.71
C ALA A 62 5.22 3.27 -17.82
N LEU A 63 4.14 2.73 -18.41
CA LEU A 63 3.09 2.00 -17.70
C LEU A 63 3.64 0.78 -16.96
N THR A 64 4.51 0.01 -17.62
CA THR A 64 5.13 -1.17 -17.03
C THR A 64 6.04 -0.81 -15.86
N PHE A 65 6.84 0.25 -16.00
CA PHE A 65 7.67 0.78 -14.91
C PHE A 65 6.81 1.24 -13.72
N PHE A 66 5.77 2.03 -13.95
CA PHE A 66 4.88 2.47 -12.87
C PHE A 66 4.16 1.32 -12.18
N ALA A 67 3.75 0.29 -12.93
CA ALA A 67 3.16 -0.92 -12.35
C ALA A 67 4.15 -1.64 -11.42
N LEU A 68 5.41 -1.83 -11.85
CA LEU A 68 6.46 -2.46 -11.04
C LEU A 68 6.80 -1.64 -9.79
N LEU A 69 6.83 -0.31 -9.92
CA LEU A 69 7.09 0.59 -8.80
C LEU A 69 5.97 0.56 -7.77
N SER A 70 4.72 0.59 -8.23
CA SER A 70 3.56 0.45 -7.35
C SER A 70 3.58 -0.91 -6.63
N PHE A 71 4.01 -1.96 -7.30
CA PHE A 71 4.16 -3.30 -6.71
C PHE A 71 5.26 -3.34 -5.65
N MET A 72 6.43 -2.74 -5.92
CA MET A 72 7.52 -2.62 -4.94
C MET A 72 7.08 -1.80 -3.72
N ALA A 73 6.46 -0.64 -3.93
CA ALA A 73 5.97 0.22 -2.87
C ALA A 73 4.93 -0.50 -2.00
N LEU A 74 3.99 -1.25 -2.62
CA LEU A 74 3.01 -2.02 -1.88
C LEU A 74 3.67 -3.14 -1.08
N LYS A 75 4.62 -3.90 -1.64
CA LYS A 75 5.34 -4.95 -0.92
C LYS A 75 6.02 -4.40 0.34
N GLU A 76 6.68 -3.25 0.24
CA GLU A 76 7.35 -2.61 1.37
C GLU A 76 6.34 -2.10 2.41
N PHE A 77 5.25 -1.48 1.96
CA PHE A 77 4.14 -1.08 2.83
C PHE A 77 3.52 -2.25 3.60
N LEU A 78 3.27 -3.39 2.93
CA LEU A 78 2.75 -4.60 3.56
C LEU A 78 3.72 -5.22 4.57
N THR A 79 5.02 -4.98 4.41
CA THR A 79 6.05 -5.43 5.36
C THR A 79 6.05 -4.57 6.62
N LEU A 80 5.81 -3.27 6.48
CA LEU A 80 5.79 -2.32 7.59
C LEU A 80 4.51 -2.38 8.44
N VAL A 81 3.38 -2.78 7.85
CA VAL A 81 2.10 -2.89 8.57
C VAL A 81 2.05 -4.21 9.36
N PRO A 82 1.98 -4.16 10.71
CA PRO A 82 1.79 -5.36 11.54
C PRO A 82 0.40 -5.95 11.26
N SER A 83 0.34 -6.90 10.34
CA SER A 83 -0.92 -7.44 9.83
C SER A 83 -1.40 -8.62 10.68
N ARG A 84 -2.37 -8.34 11.56
CA ARG A 84 -3.15 -9.34 12.31
C ARG A 84 -3.73 -10.35 11.32
N HIS A 85 -3.60 -11.64 11.62
CA HIS A 85 -3.83 -12.73 10.65
C HIS A 85 -5.25 -12.74 10.04
N SER A 86 -6.22 -12.10 10.71
CA SER A 86 -7.62 -12.00 10.29
C SER A 86 -7.86 -11.10 9.07
N ASP A 87 -7.00 -10.12 8.79
CA ASP A 87 -7.26 -9.07 7.79
C ASP A 87 -6.43 -9.20 6.50
N ARG A 88 -5.77 -10.35 6.31
CA ARG A 88 -4.87 -10.58 5.16
C ARG A 88 -5.59 -10.81 3.83
N MET A 89 -6.82 -11.36 3.86
CA MET A 89 -7.59 -11.63 2.63
C MET A 89 -7.89 -10.36 1.84
N PRO A 90 -8.53 -9.31 2.42
CA PRO A 90 -8.80 -8.06 1.71
C PRO A 90 -7.53 -7.39 1.15
N LEU A 91 -6.44 -7.46 1.90
CA LEU A 91 -5.13 -6.94 1.53
C LEU A 91 -4.57 -7.60 0.25
N LEU A 92 -4.72 -8.92 0.14
CA LEU A 92 -4.28 -9.69 -1.02
C LEU A 92 -5.12 -9.34 -2.28
N TRP A 93 -6.42 -9.08 -2.13
CA TRP A 93 -7.26 -8.62 -3.24
C TRP A 93 -6.83 -7.26 -3.77
N MET A 94 -6.49 -6.31 -2.89
CA MET A 94 -5.97 -5.00 -3.30
C MET A 94 -4.64 -5.13 -4.05
N PHE A 95 -3.78 -6.08 -3.64
CA PHE A 95 -2.52 -6.35 -4.33
C PHE A 95 -2.72 -6.83 -5.77
N ILE A 96 -3.76 -7.62 -6.04
CA ILE A 96 -4.11 -8.08 -7.40
C ILE A 96 -4.85 -6.98 -8.21
N ALA A 97 -5.60 -6.12 -7.53
CA ALA A 97 -6.35 -5.03 -8.16
C ALA A 97 -5.46 -3.98 -8.86
N ILE A 98 -4.25 -3.74 -8.35
CA ILE A 98 -3.28 -2.79 -8.90
C ILE A 98 -2.75 -3.22 -10.29
N PRO A 99 -2.14 -4.41 -10.47
CA PRO A 99 -1.64 -4.82 -11.78
C PRO A 99 -2.76 -4.97 -12.81
N ILE A 100 -3.95 -5.41 -12.38
CA ILE A 100 -5.14 -5.45 -13.24
C ILE A 100 -5.50 -4.03 -13.72
N ASN A 101 -5.50 -3.02 -12.83
CA ASN A 101 -5.73 -1.64 -13.25
C ASN A 101 -4.76 -1.19 -14.34
N TYR A 102 -3.45 -1.41 -14.15
CA TYR A 102 -2.44 -1.02 -15.12
C TYR A 102 -2.60 -1.75 -16.46
N TRP A 103 -3.06 -3.01 -16.43
CA TRP A 103 -3.41 -3.75 -17.64
C TRP A 103 -4.60 -3.12 -18.40
N LEU A 104 -5.65 -2.71 -17.68
CA LEU A 104 -6.80 -2.01 -18.26
C LEU A 104 -6.40 -0.68 -18.93
N ILE A 105 -5.45 0.05 -18.33
CA ILE A 105 -4.90 1.28 -18.92
C ILE A 105 -4.17 0.96 -20.23
N GLY A 106 -3.41 -0.14 -20.28
CA GLY A 106 -2.70 -0.58 -21.49
C GLY A 106 -3.61 -0.89 -22.67
N ILE A 107 -4.84 -1.36 -22.42
CA ILE A 107 -5.86 -1.63 -23.44
C ILE A 107 -6.60 -0.34 -23.87
N GLY A 108 -6.33 0.80 -23.22
CA GLY A 108 -6.97 2.08 -23.53
C GLY A 108 -8.42 2.21 -23.05
N TRP A 109 -8.87 1.33 -22.15
CA TRP A 109 -10.22 1.31 -21.60
C TRP A 109 -10.35 2.24 -20.39
N TYR A 110 -10.24 3.54 -20.63
CA TYR A 110 -10.26 4.58 -19.60
C TYR A 110 -11.51 4.53 -18.70
N GLY A 111 -12.69 4.29 -19.28
CA GLY A 111 -13.95 4.21 -18.52
C GLY A 111 -13.95 3.08 -17.49
N MET A 112 -13.42 1.91 -17.85
CA MET A 112 -13.35 0.77 -16.93
C MET A 112 -12.28 0.98 -15.85
N PHE A 113 -11.14 1.56 -16.21
CA PHE A 113 -10.06 1.89 -15.25
C PHE A 113 -10.56 2.84 -14.14
N VAL A 114 -11.21 3.96 -14.50
CA VAL A 114 -11.64 4.98 -13.52
C VAL A 114 -12.70 4.43 -12.56
N VAL A 115 -13.59 3.56 -13.03
CA VAL A 115 -14.69 2.99 -12.23
C VAL A 115 -14.23 1.79 -11.39
N PHE A 116 -13.14 1.11 -11.78
CA PHE A 116 -12.68 -0.12 -11.15
C PHE A 116 -12.39 0.04 -9.64
N ILE A 117 -11.59 1.03 -9.26
CA ILE A 117 -11.21 1.26 -7.87
C ILE A 117 -12.42 1.69 -7.01
N PRO A 118 -13.12 2.80 -7.32
CA PRO A 118 -14.18 3.34 -6.46
C PRO A 118 -15.44 2.47 -6.40
N VAL A 119 -15.75 1.68 -7.44
CA VAL A 119 -16.98 0.87 -7.47
C VAL A 119 -16.68 -0.58 -7.17
N TYR A 120 -15.80 -1.23 -7.93
CA TYR A 120 -15.63 -2.69 -7.82
C TYR A 120 -14.84 -3.08 -6.56
N VAL A 121 -13.72 -2.41 -6.27
CA VAL A 121 -12.90 -2.74 -5.10
C VAL A 121 -13.62 -2.36 -3.80
N PHE A 122 -14.19 -1.16 -3.73
CA PHE A 122 -14.94 -0.69 -2.55
C PHE A 122 -16.21 -1.49 -2.27
N LEU A 123 -16.91 -2.02 -3.29
CA LEU A 123 -18.07 -2.88 -3.08
C LEU A 123 -17.66 -4.30 -2.65
N PHE A 124 -16.52 -4.79 -3.16
CA PHE A 124 -16.02 -6.12 -2.84
C PHE A 124 -15.48 -6.24 -1.41
N LEU A 125 -14.82 -5.20 -0.89
CA LEU A 125 -14.28 -5.15 0.46
C LEU A 125 -15.34 -5.46 1.56
N PRO A 126 -16.45 -4.71 1.70
CA PRO A 126 -17.48 -4.97 2.71
C PRO A 126 -18.23 -6.28 2.43
N ALA A 127 -18.49 -6.62 1.15
CA ALA A 127 -19.13 -7.88 0.80
C ALA A 127 -18.33 -9.11 1.28
N ARG A 128 -16.99 -9.02 1.30
CA ARG A 128 -16.12 -10.06 1.87
C ARG A 128 -16.12 -10.08 3.40
N MET A 129 -16.14 -8.92 4.04
CA MET A 129 -16.18 -8.82 5.50
C MET A 129 -17.47 -9.44 6.06
N VAL A 130 -18.62 -9.21 5.40
CA VAL A 130 -19.91 -9.81 5.78
C VAL A 130 -19.92 -11.33 5.62
N LYS A 131 -19.19 -11.88 4.64
CA LYS A 131 -19.03 -13.35 4.48
C LYS A 131 -18.14 -13.99 5.55
N LYS A 132 -17.45 -13.19 6.36
CA LYS A 132 -16.65 -13.68 7.48
C LYS A 132 -17.37 -13.49 8.83
N SER A 133 -18.26 -12.49 8.92
CA SER A 133 -19.04 -12.24 10.13
C SER A 133 -20.03 -13.36 10.45
N ASN A 134 -20.70 -13.92 9.44
CA ASN A 134 -21.63 -15.05 9.61
C ASN A 134 -20.95 -16.31 10.18
N LEU A 135 -19.67 -16.57 9.87
CA LEU A 135 -18.92 -17.69 10.45
C LEU A 135 -18.56 -17.46 11.92
N TRP A 136 -18.19 -16.23 12.31
CA TRP A 136 -17.94 -15.88 13.72
C TRP A 136 -19.22 -15.86 14.55
N THR A 137 -20.34 -15.38 14.00
CA THR A 137 -21.64 -15.40 14.67
C THR A 137 -22.15 -16.83 14.86
N ILE A 138 -21.97 -17.74 13.89
CA ILE A 138 -22.38 -19.15 14.02
C ILE A 138 -21.45 -19.91 14.97
N SER A 139 -20.13 -19.67 14.95
CA SER A 139 -19.19 -20.29 15.90
C SER A 139 -19.40 -19.76 17.33
N GLY A 140 -19.67 -18.47 17.49
CA GLY A 140 -19.99 -17.83 18.77
C GLY A 140 -21.33 -18.30 19.34
N THR A 141 -22.38 -18.43 18.51
CA THR A 141 -23.67 -18.99 18.96
C THR A 141 -23.63 -20.50 19.15
N ALA A 142 -22.82 -21.26 18.41
CA ALA A 142 -22.58 -22.68 18.67
C ALA A 142 -21.81 -22.88 20.00
N CYS A 143 -20.82 -22.05 20.28
CA CYS A 143 -20.07 -22.08 21.54
C CYS A 143 -20.94 -21.62 22.73
N LEU A 144 -21.74 -20.57 22.55
CA LEU A 144 -22.74 -20.14 23.55
C LEU A 144 -23.85 -21.19 23.74
N SER A 145 -24.33 -21.84 22.67
CA SER A 145 -25.34 -22.90 22.76
C SER A 145 -24.79 -24.19 23.40
N PHE A 146 -23.50 -24.48 23.25
CA PHE A 146 -22.85 -25.61 23.93
C PHE A 146 -22.54 -25.28 25.39
N ASN A 147 -22.07 -24.06 25.67
CA ASN A 147 -21.81 -23.58 27.04
C ASN A 147 -23.10 -23.42 27.86
N ASN A 148 -24.20 -22.97 27.25
CA ASN A 148 -25.50 -22.80 27.92
C ASN A 148 -26.08 -24.13 28.44
N ARG A 149 -25.80 -25.24 27.75
CA ARG A 149 -26.22 -26.58 28.21
C ARG A 149 -25.47 -27.04 29.47
N HIS A 150 -24.28 -26.51 29.73
CA HIS A 150 -23.49 -26.79 30.93
C HIS A 150 -23.72 -25.76 32.05
N THR A 151 -24.10 -24.52 31.71
CA THR A 151 -24.29 -23.42 32.68
C THR A 151 -25.69 -23.38 33.31
N GLU A 152 -26.71 -24.03 32.75
CA GLU A 152 -27.99 -24.24 33.45
C GLU A 152 -27.83 -25.00 34.78
N VAL A 153 -26.77 -25.82 34.93
CA VAL A 153 -26.47 -26.52 36.20
C VAL A 153 -25.79 -25.59 37.22
N LEU A 154 -25.04 -24.57 36.75
CA LEU A 154 -24.29 -23.65 37.62
C LEU A 154 -25.06 -22.35 37.94
N LEU A 155 -26.06 -21.99 37.13
CA LEU A 155 -26.95 -20.83 37.37
C LEU A 155 -27.96 -21.02 38.53
N LYS A 156 -27.85 -22.12 39.29
CA LYS A 156 -28.52 -22.30 40.59
C LYS A 156 -27.72 -21.74 41.77
N LEU A 157 -26.50 -21.25 41.55
CA LEU A 157 -25.69 -20.54 42.53
C LEU A 157 -25.47 -19.12 42.01
N GLY A 158 -26.25 -18.18 42.54
CA GLY A 158 -26.24 -16.79 42.09
C GLY A 158 -24.93 -16.08 42.38
N GLU A 159 -24.39 -15.41 41.35
CA GLU A 159 -23.61 -14.16 41.46
C GLU A 159 -23.73 -13.36 40.13
N PRO A 160 -23.70 -12.01 40.18
CA PRO A 160 -23.94 -11.15 39.03
C PRO A 160 -22.63 -10.53 38.52
N GLU A 161 -22.06 -11.06 37.44
CA GLU A 161 -20.88 -10.43 36.81
C GLU A 161 -21.03 -10.43 35.28
N THR A 162 -21.09 -9.22 34.73
CA THR A 162 -21.16 -8.89 33.30
C THR A 162 -19.97 -9.43 32.51
N PRO A 163 -20.14 -9.84 31.24
CA PRO A 163 -19.02 -9.85 30.31
C PRO A 163 -19.27 -8.91 29.14
N PHE A 164 -18.56 -7.79 29.21
CA PHE A 164 -18.03 -7.07 28.07
C PHE A 164 -17.28 -8.05 27.14
N LEU A 165 -17.71 -8.10 25.88
CA LEU A 165 -16.85 -7.74 24.75
C LEU A 165 -15.55 -8.56 24.59
N TYR A 166 -15.65 -9.85 24.23
CA TYR A 166 -14.59 -10.53 23.46
C TYR A 166 -15.18 -11.63 22.55
N CYS A 167 -15.42 -11.26 21.29
CA CYS A 167 -15.25 -12.09 20.10
C CYS A 167 -14.78 -11.17 18.97
#